data_AF-A0A089IMY8-F1
#
_entry.id   AF-A0A089IMY8-F1
#
_cell.length_a   1.000
_cell.length_b   1.000
_cell.length_c   1.000
_cell.angle_alpha   90.00
_cell.angle_beta   90.00
_cell.angle_gamma   90.00
#
_symmetry.space_group_name_H-M   'P 1'
#
loop_
_entity.id
_entity.type
_entity.pdbx_description
1 polymer ?
#
loop_
_entity_poly.entity_id
_entity_poly.type
_entity_poly.pdbx_seq_one_letter_code
_entity_poly.pdbx_strand_id
1 'polypeptide(L)'
;MVKNNINERKHEVIEAINNSFPNHTIEQLIDFLEMNKASTEELVFTHGDYGSGNVMINNGCIEAFIDLGASGISDPYYDIYYLVKSLTYYTDRKEEIVEFMKGYGISELDEDRMKFHQIIDTLLL
;
A
#
# COMPACT_ATOMS: atom_id res chain seq x y z
N MET A 1 9.50 -9.10 8.05
CA MET A 1 8.52 -8.38 8.87
C MET A 1 7.21 -9.16 9.00
N VAL A 2 6.46 -9.39 7.91
CA VAL A 2 5.20 -10.18 7.89
C VAL A 2 5.26 -11.51 8.68
N LYS A 3 6.26 -12.37 8.40
CA LYS A 3 6.41 -13.66 9.11
C LYS A 3 6.65 -13.50 10.62
N ASN A 4 7.30 -12.42 11.06
CA ASN A 4 7.53 -12.15 12.48
C ASN A 4 6.24 -11.66 13.14
N ASN A 5 5.50 -10.75 12.49
CA ASN A 5 4.23 -10.23 13.00
C ASN A 5 3.18 -11.34 13.17
N ILE A 6 3.10 -12.28 12.21
CA ILE A 6 2.21 -13.45 12.32
C ILE A 6 2.52 -14.28 13.58
N ASN A 7 3.80 -14.38 13.97
CA ASN A 7 4.22 -15.16 15.12
C ASN A 7 4.03 -14.40 16.45
N GLU A 8 4.34 -13.09 16.46
CA GLU A 8 4.34 -12.26 17.68
C GLU A 8 2.94 -11.69 18.02
N ARG A 9 2.11 -11.39 17.02
CA ARG A 9 0.78 -10.75 17.14
C ARG A 9 -0.33 -11.57 16.49
N LYS A 10 -0.25 -12.90 16.64
CA LYS A 10 -1.10 -13.87 15.93
C LYS A 10 -2.61 -13.58 16.01
N HIS A 11 -3.13 -13.24 17.20
CA HIS A 11 -4.56 -12.99 17.38
C HIS A 11 -5.04 -11.76 16.60
N GLU A 12 -4.30 -10.65 16.69
CA GLU A 12 -4.63 -9.41 15.99
C GLU A 12 -4.53 -9.59 14.47
N VAL A 13 -3.53 -10.34 14.00
CA VAL A 13 -3.36 -10.61 12.56
C VAL A 13 -4.53 -11.43 12.03
N ILE A 14 -4.97 -12.45 12.77
CA ILE A 14 -6.14 -13.26 12.39
C ILE A 14 -7.41 -12.40 12.35
N GLU A 15 -7.60 -11.51 13.33
CA GLU A 15 -8.75 -10.61 13.35
C GLU A 15 -8.75 -9.65 12.16
N ALA A 16 -7.61 -9.01 11.87
CA ALA A 16 -7.47 -8.11 10.74
C ALA A 16 -7.72 -8.82 9.40
N ILE A 17 -7.22 -10.04 9.24
CA ILE A 17 -7.48 -10.86 8.04
C ILE A 17 -8.96 -11.22 7.92
N ASN A 18 -9.62 -11.63 9.01
CA ASN A 18 -11.04 -11.96 8.97
C ASN A 18 -11.90 -10.74 8.60
N ASN A 19 -11.49 -9.53 9.00
CA ASN A 19 -12.18 -8.30 8.66
C ASN A 19 -11.94 -7.87 7.21
N SER A 20 -10.69 -7.89 6.74
CA SER A 20 -10.31 -7.42 5.40
C SER A 20 -10.55 -8.47 4.30
N PHE A 21 -10.43 -9.76 4.62
CA PHE A 21 -10.50 -10.89 3.70
C PHE A 21 -11.32 -12.07 4.27
N PRO A 22 -12.62 -11.88 4.61
CA PRO A 22 -13.43 -12.86 5.35
C PRO A 22 -13.59 -14.24 4.68
N ASN A 23 -13.35 -14.32 3.36
CA ASN A 23 -13.49 -15.54 2.57
C ASN A 23 -12.15 -16.16 2.16
N HIS A 24 -11.03 -15.75 2.75
CA HIS A 24 -9.70 -16.27 2.43
C HIS A 24 -9.00 -16.81 3.68
N THR A 25 -8.24 -17.90 3.52
CA THR A 25 -7.31 -18.37 4.56
C THR A 25 -5.98 -17.62 4.48
N ILE A 26 -5.20 -17.64 5.56
CA ILE A 26 -3.86 -17.05 5.60
C ILE A 26 -2.98 -17.67 4.51
N GLU A 27 -3.06 -18.98 4.32
CA GLU A 27 -2.31 -19.70 3.29
C GLU A 27 -2.66 -19.19 1.89
N GLN A 28 -3.94 -19.01 1.58
CA GLN A 28 -4.38 -18.46 0.28
C GLN A 28 -3.85 -17.05 0.04
N LEU A 29 -3.78 -16.22 1.08
CA LEU A 29 -3.22 -14.87 0.97
C LEU A 29 -1.70 -14.91 0.80
N ILE A 30 -0.99 -15.80 1.50
CA ILE A 30 0.46 -16.02 1.32
C ILE A 30 0.75 -16.53 -0.10
N ASP A 31 -0.01 -17.49 -0.60
CA ASP A 31 0.13 -18.00 -1.95
C ASP A 31 -0.09 -16.89 -2.99
N PHE A 32 -1.11 -16.04 -2.78
CA PHE A 32 -1.33 -14.86 -3.63
C PHE A 32 -0.13 -13.92 -3.61
N LEU A 33 0.46 -13.64 -2.45
CA LEU A 33 1.66 -12.81 -2.35
C LEU A 33 2.85 -13.45 -3.08
N GLU A 34 3.07 -14.75 -2.94
CA GLU A 34 4.19 -15.42 -3.63
C GLU A 34 4.03 -15.40 -5.16
N MET A 35 2.80 -15.53 -5.66
CA MET A 35 2.51 -15.53 -7.10
C MET A 35 2.55 -14.14 -7.75
N ASN A 36 2.28 -13.07 -6.99
CA ASN A 36 2.10 -11.72 -7.52
C ASN A 36 3.22 -10.74 -7.10
N LYS A 37 4.40 -11.25 -6.71
CA LYS A 37 5.55 -10.37 -6.46
C LYS A 37 5.94 -9.62 -7.74
N ALA A 38 6.12 -8.32 -7.62
CA ALA A 38 6.63 -7.49 -8.72
C ALA A 38 8.00 -7.97 -9.21
N SER A 39 8.27 -7.79 -10.50
CA SER A 39 9.58 -8.11 -11.06
C SER A 39 10.65 -7.17 -10.50
N THR A 40 11.87 -7.68 -10.31
CA THR A 40 13.00 -6.87 -9.85
C THR A 40 13.34 -5.72 -10.81
N GLU A 41 13.00 -5.86 -12.09
CA GLU A 41 13.20 -4.84 -13.12
C GLU A 41 12.22 -3.66 -13.01
N GLU A 42 11.14 -3.81 -12.24
CA GLU A 42 10.09 -2.81 -12.07
C GLU A 42 10.21 -2.04 -10.75
N LEU A 43 11.16 -2.43 -9.89
CA LEU A 43 11.30 -1.82 -8.57
C LEU A 43 11.85 -0.40 -8.68
N VAL A 44 11.29 0.49 -7.88
CA VAL A 44 11.64 1.91 -7.83
C VAL A 44 11.92 2.33 -6.39
N PHE A 45 12.45 3.53 -6.22
CA PHE A 45 12.43 4.16 -4.91
C PHE A 45 10.99 4.48 -4.52
N THR A 46 10.61 4.07 -3.31
CA THR A 46 9.32 4.33 -2.69
C THR A 46 9.53 5.01 -1.35
N HIS A 47 8.60 5.89 -0.98
CA HIS A 47 8.53 6.53 0.32
C HIS A 47 8.23 5.51 1.43
N GLY A 48 7.37 4.53 1.12
CA GLY A 48 6.99 3.44 2.02
C GLY A 48 5.88 3.77 3.03
N ASP A 49 5.40 5.01 3.01
CA ASP A 49 4.18 5.49 3.68
C ASP A 49 3.69 6.76 2.96
N TYR A 50 3.42 6.64 1.67
CA TYR A 50 3.09 7.78 0.80
C TYR A 50 1.64 8.26 0.97
N GLY A 51 1.26 8.60 2.21
CA GLY A 51 -0.02 9.19 2.55
C GLY A 51 -0.04 10.71 2.38
N SER A 52 -1.23 11.28 2.27
CA SER A 52 -1.41 12.73 2.10
C SER A 52 -0.90 13.59 3.28
N GLY A 53 -0.68 12.98 4.45
CA GLY A 53 -0.06 13.64 5.61
C GLY A 53 1.46 13.75 5.55
N ASN A 54 2.12 13.01 4.65
CA ASN A 54 3.58 12.91 4.56
C ASN A 54 4.17 13.73 3.40
N VAL A 55 3.33 14.47 2.67
CA VAL A 55 3.73 15.33 1.55
C VAL A 55 3.44 16.79 1.88
N MET A 56 4.48 17.64 1.87
CA MET A 56 4.32 19.07 2.07
C MET A 56 4.16 19.79 0.74
N ILE A 57 3.03 20.49 0.59
CA ILE A 57 2.70 21.25 -0.62
C ILE A 57 2.64 22.74 -0.29
N ASN A 58 3.34 23.56 -1.08
CA ASN A 58 3.32 25.00 -1.00
C ASN A 58 3.07 25.59 -2.39
N ASN A 59 2.07 26.46 -2.52
CA ASN A 59 1.71 27.08 -3.81
C ASN A 59 1.53 26.09 -4.98
N GLY A 60 1.02 24.89 -4.69
CA GLY A 60 0.80 23.84 -5.70
C GLY A 60 2.04 23.04 -6.08
N CYS A 61 3.18 23.26 -5.44
CA CYS A 61 4.42 22.50 -5.64
C CYS A 61 4.72 21.63 -4.42
N ILE A 62 5.27 20.44 -4.64
CA ILE A 62 5.83 19.61 -3.57
C ILE A 62 7.14 20.25 -3.10
N GLU A 63 7.24 20.53 -1.81
CA GLU A 63 8.45 21.11 -1.19
C GLU A 63 9.23 20.08 -0.37
N ALA A 64 8.55 19.11 0.23
CA ALA A 64 9.19 18.11 1.06
C ALA A 64 8.36 16.83 1.22
N PHE A 65 9.07 15.76 1.57
CA PHE A 65 8.52 14.51 2.08
C PHE A 65 9.04 14.30 3.51
N ILE A 66 8.21 13.79 4.40
CA ILE A 66 8.56 13.50 5.80
C ILE A 66 8.22 12.05 6.15
N ASP A 67 8.78 11.54 7.25
CA ASP A 67 8.57 10.16 7.69
C ASP A 67 9.07 9.08 6.71
N LEU A 68 10.35 9.21 6.34
CA LEU A 68 11.02 8.31 5.39
C LEU A 68 11.56 7.02 6.03
N GLY A 69 11.12 6.67 7.24
CA GLY A 69 11.63 5.51 7.98
C GLY A 69 11.42 4.17 7.27
N ALA A 70 10.37 4.08 6.46
CA ALA A 70 10.03 2.91 5.64
C ALA A 70 10.48 3.02 4.17
N SER A 71 11.17 4.10 3.80
CA SER A 71 11.57 4.34 2.40
C SER A 71 12.60 3.34 1.90
N GLY A 72 12.56 3.03 0.61
CA GLY A 72 13.45 2.04 0.02
C GLY A 72 13.04 1.59 -1.38
N ILE A 73 13.70 0.55 -1.87
CA ILE A 73 13.42 -0.03 -3.19
C ILE A 73 12.25 -1.02 -3.07
N SER A 74 11.16 -0.75 -3.77
CA SER A 74 9.93 -1.55 -3.72
C SER A 74 9.15 -1.46 -5.04
N ASP A 75 8.07 -2.22 -5.13
CA ASP A 75 7.06 -2.06 -6.18
C ASP A 75 6.46 -0.64 -6.11
N PRO A 76 6.37 0.11 -7.23
CA PRO A 76 5.72 1.43 -7.24
C PRO A 76 4.29 1.41 -6.66
N TYR A 77 3.58 0.29 -6.78
CA TYR A 77 2.24 0.17 -6.23
C TYR A 77 2.19 0.22 -4.70
N TYR A 78 3.32 0.10 -4.01
CA TYR A 78 3.38 0.27 -2.56
C TYR A 78 2.96 1.69 -2.16
N ASP A 79 3.54 2.71 -2.79
CA ASP A 79 3.19 4.11 -2.54
C ASP A 79 1.81 4.48 -3.11
N ILE A 80 1.45 3.94 -4.29
CA ILE A 80 0.12 4.14 -4.88
C ILE A 80 -0.96 3.62 -3.94
N TYR A 81 -0.77 2.44 -3.37
CA TYR A 81 -1.70 1.84 -2.41
C TYR A 81 -1.90 2.73 -1.18
N TYR A 82 -0.82 3.19 -0.54
CA TYR A 82 -0.93 4.04 0.64
C TYR A 82 -1.58 5.40 0.34
N LEU A 83 -1.31 5.99 -0.82
CA LEU A 83 -1.97 7.22 -1.23
C LEU A 83 -3.48 7.00 -1.42
N VAL A 84 -3.87 5.97 -2.18
CA VAL A 84 -5.28 5.63 -2.42
C VAL A 84 -6.00 5.34 -1.10
N LYS A 85 -5.37 4.58 -0.19
CA LYS A 85 -5.88 4.33 1.16
C LYS A 85 -6.06 5.63 1.94
N SER A 86 -5.08 6.53 1.91
CA SER A 86 -5.14 7.83 2.59
C SER A 86 -6.25 8.74 2.06
N LEU A 87 -6.38 8.83 0.73
CA LEU A 87 -7.43 9.61 0.09
C LEU A 87 -8.82 9.04 0.41
N THR A 88 -8.96 7.72 0.43
CA THR A 88 -10.25 7.06 0.65
C THR A 88 -10.68 7.05 2.11
N TYR A 89 -9.82 6.57 3.02
CA TYR A 89 -10.22 6.27 4.40
C TYR A 89 -9.90 7.38 5.40
N TYR A 90 -8.86 8.18 5.15
CA TYR A 90 -8.41 9.18 6.13
C TYR A 90 -8.83 10.60 5.80
N THR A 91 -9.12 10.90 4.52
CA THR A 91 -9.42 12.27 4.10
C THR A 91 -10.72 12.45 3.31
N ASP A 92 -11.42 11.37 2.97
CA ASP A 92 -12.68 11.38 2.20
C ASP A 92 -12.57 12.15 0.87
N ARG A 93 -11.44 11.98 0.18
CA ARG A 93 -11.07 12.63 -1.10
C ARG A 93 -10.88 11.60 -2.21
N LYS A 94 -11.71 10.56 -2.22
CA LYS A 94 -11.61 9.46 -3.19
C LYS A 94 -11.75 9.92 -4.64
N GLU A 95 -12.42 11.04 -4.88
CA GLU A 95 -12.55 11.68 -6.19
C GLU A 95 -11.21 12.18 -6.74
N GLU A 96 -10.24 12.50 -5.89
CA GLU A 96 -8.90 12.92 -6.30
C GLU A 96 -8.06 11.77 -6.88
N ILE A 97 -8.45 10.51 -6.67
CA ILE A 97 -7.76 9.33 -7.21
C ILE A 97 -7.70 9.41 -8.75
N VAL A 98 -8.76 9.92 -9.39
CA VAL A 98 -8.80 10.05 -10.86
C VAL A 98 -7.75 11.04 -11.37
N GLU A 99 -7.61 12.19 -10.70
CA GLU A 99 -6.59 13.18 -11.07
C GLU A 99 -5.18 12.71 -10.71
N PHE A 100 -5.02 11.97 -9.61
CA PHE A 100 -3.75 11.31 -9.28
C PHE A 100 -3.33 10.33 -10.39
N MET A 101 -4.22 9.43 -10.81
CA MET A 101 -3.93 8.44 -11.86
C MET A 101 -3.50 9.12 -13.16
N LYS A 102 -4.22 10.19 -13.54
CA LYS A 102 -3.89 11.01 -14.71
C LYS A 102 -2.52 11.67 -14.58
N GLY A 103 -2.18 12.23 -13.41
CA GLY A 103 -0.88 12.85 -13.15
C GLY A 103 0.27 11.84 -13.07
N TYR A 104 0.01 10.64 -12.55
CA TYR A 104 0.97 9.54 -12.44
C TYR A 104 1.19 8.84 -13.79
N GLY A 105 0.24 8.94 -14.72
CA GLY A 105 0.33 8.37 -16.06
C GLY A 105 -0.22 6.95 -16.18
N ILE A 106 -1.15 6.56 -15.31
CA ILE A 106 -1.84 5.26 -15.35
C ILE A 106 -3.32 5.44 -15.72
N SER A 107 -3.85 4.56 -16.57
CA SER A 107 -5.25 4.60 -17.01
C SER A 107 -6.20 3.91 -16.04
N GLU A 108 -5.72 2.88 -15.35
CA GLU A 108 -6.44 2.08 -14.37
C GLU A 108 -5.47 1.62 -13.27
N LEU A 109 -6.01 1.32 -12.08
CA LEU A 109 -5.25 0.71 -11.01
C LEU A 109 -5.14 -0.79 -11.27
N ASP A 110 -3.93 -1.33 -11.23
CA ASP A 110 -3.69 -2.78 -11.24
C ASP A 110 -4.28 -3.40 -9.98
N GLU A 111 -5.40 -4.11 -10.13
CA GLU A 111 -6.15 -4.71 -9.02
C GLU A 111 -5.33 -5.74 -8.25
N ASP A 112 -4.48 -6.52 -8.93
CA ASP A 112 -3.67 -7.55 -8.30
C ASP A 112 -2.55 -6.93 -7.46
N ARG A 113 -1.89 -5.88 -7.96
CA ARG A 113 -0.91 -5.12 -7.17
C ARG A 113 -1.55 -4.36 -6.01
N MET A 114 -2.71 -3.75 -6.22
CA MET A 114 -3.45 -3.10 -5.14
C MET A 114 -3.83 -4.10 -4.05
N LYS A 115 -4.33 -5.29 -4.43
CA LYS A 115 -4.65 -6.38 -3.50
C LYS A 115 -3.39 -6.90 -2.81
N PHE A 116 -2.27 -7.04 -3.52
CA PHE A 116 -1.00 -7.45 -2.94
C PHE A 116 -0.61 -6.53 -1.77
N HIS A 117 -0.60 -5.22 -1.99
CA HIS A 117 -0.21 -4.26 -0.96
C HIS A 117 -1.25 -4.13 0.15
N GLN A 118 -2.54 -4.34 -0.14
CA GLN A 118 -3.57 -4.46 0.91
C GLN A 118 -3.35 -5.65 1.83
N ILE A 119 -2.95 -6.81 1.29
CA ILE A 119 -2.61 -7.98 2.09
C ILE A 119 -1.39 -7.68 2.96
N ILE A 120 -0.33 -7.09 2.38
CA ILE A 120 0.86 -6.71 3.13
C ILE A 120 0.51 -5.76 4.28
N ASP A 121 -0.20 -4.68 4.02
CA ASP A 121 -0.66 -3.71 5.04
C ASP A 121 -1.48 -4.39 6.15
N THR A 122 -2.42 -5.26 5.79
CA THR A 122 -3.23 -6.03 6.76
C THR A 122 -2.36 -6.93 7.66
N LEU A 123 -1.30 -7.52 7.09
CA LEU A 123 -0.39 -8.41 7.81
C LEU A 123 0.68 -7.67 8.63
N LEU A 124 0.88 -6.38 8.39
CA LEU A 124 1.90 -5.58 9.05
C LEU A 124 1.45 -4.93 10.36
N LEU A 125 0.14 -4.81 10.63
CA LEU A 125 -0.48 -4.27 11.85
C LEU A 125 0.22 -3.07 12.48
#